data_AF-M1V5Z4-F1
#
_entry.id   AF-M1V5Z4-F1
#
_cell.length_a   1.000
_cell.length_b   1.000
_cell.length_c   1.000
_cell.angle_alpha   90.00
_cell.angle_beta   90.00
_cell.angle_gamma   90.00
#
_symmetry.space_group_name_H-M   'P 1'
#
loop_
_entity.id
_entity.type
_entity.pdbx_description
1 polymer ?
#
loop_
_entity_poly.entity_id
_entity_poly.type
_entity_poly.pdbx_seq_one_letter_code
_entity_poly.pdbx_strand_id
1 'polypeptide(L)'
;MQGWIAVQRAALASARVQPQVASRVARSLQESRWGLRNQQHRQAAQAATVQKASAAVEQSPGPQWLAPLHPALTSLTGMLRPNRASSARSRNRHSKTMIPAVIQRYQQPDIYLSVPLEPLYADLHVYHRCARNRRNSLTFCGPLYNLIVYTDEAALSAVQNGSAQPIDHCYRAVLRQLQIDPVNMLPIHAGFYAVDVSGVLHPRGFRMRLPVRPTDLEECTDLQLGFVNWIVRAIDVFVERDVIPPPFLAISVARMQLEERRYGRDICCPPGIRLAHGIEDLLILKLNRSARTRSGS
;
A
#
# COMPACT_ATOMS: atom_id res chain seq x y z
N MET A 1 59.26 -17.77 -22.76
CA MET A 1 58.62 -17.09 -23.92
C MET A 1 59.08 -17.58 -25.30
N GLN A 2 59.91 -18.63 -25.43
CA GLN A 2 60.37 -19.13 -26.74
C GLN A 2 59.64 -20.40 -27.24
N GLY A 3 58.76 -21.01 -26.42
CA GLY A 3 58.01 -22.22 -26.79
C GLY A 3 56.74 -22.00 -27.63
N TRP A 4 56.22 -20.78 -27.72
CA TRP A 4 54.94 -20.48 -28.41
C TRP A 4 55.12 -20.14 -29.90
N ILE A 5 56.32 -19.77 -30.34
CA ILE A 5 56.59 -19.38 -31.74
C ILE A 5 56.83 -20.62 -32.62
N ALA A 6 57.26 -21.76 -32.05
CA ALA A 6 57.48 -23.00 -32.79
C ALA A 6 56.17 -23.68 -33.22
N VAL A 7 55.11 -23.58 -32.41
CA VAL A 7 53.80 -24.19 -32.70
C VAL A 7 53.05 -23.43 -33.82
N GLN A 8 53.24 -22.11 -33.94
CA GLN A 8 52.62 -21.32 -35.01
C GLN A 8 53.24 -21.57 -36.40
N ARG A 9 54.52 -21.94 -36.49
CA ARG A 9 55.18 -22.23 -37.77
C ARG A 9 54.87 -23.63 -38.30
N ALA A 10 54.61 -24.61 -37.42
CA ALA A 10 54.20 -25.95 -37.82
C ALA A 10 52.76 -26.01 -38.38
N ALA A 11 51.86 -25.15 -37.89
CA ALA A 11 50.47 -25.09 -38.38
C ALA A 11 50.33 -24.46 -39.77
N LEU A 12 51.30 -23.65 -40.22
CA LEU A 12 51.28 -22.99 -41.53
C LEU A 12 51.88 -23.86 -42.66
N ALA A 13 52.55 -24.97 -42.35
CA ALA A 13 53.16 -25.85 -43.34
C ALA A 13 52.22 -26.96 -43.89
N SER A 14 51.02 -27.13 -43.31
CA SER A 14 50.05 -28.15 -43.76
C SER A 14 48.83 -27.57 -44.50
N ALA A 15 48.90 -26.32 -44.95
CA ALA A 15 47.82 -25.66 -45.67
C ALA A 15 47.84 -25.95 -47.19
N ARG A 16 47.58 -27.21 -47.58
CA ARG A 16 46.75 -27.48 -48.78
C ARG A 16 45.35 -27.86 -48.31
N VAL A 17 44.74 -26.92 -47.60
CA VAL A 17 43.40 -27.07 -47.06
C VAL A 17 42.42 -26.46 -48.05
N GLN A 18 41.44 -27.28 -48.45
CA GLN A 18 40.38 -26.92 -49.37
C GLN A 18 39.72 -25.58 -49.00
N PRO A 19 39.37 -24.73 -50.00
CA PRO A 19 38.83 -23.39 -49.77
C PRO A 19 37.54 -23.35 -48.92
N GLN A 20 36.84 -24.48 -48.77
CA GLN A 20 35.64 -24.60 -47.94
C GLN A 20 35.91 -24.69 -46.43
N VAL A 21 37.09 -25.16 -46.02
CA VAL A 21 37.44 -25.24 -44.59
C VAL A 21 37.98 -23.89 -44.10
N ALA A 22 38.74 -23.19 -44.94
CA ALA A 22 39.20 -21.83 -44.64
C ALA A 22 38.04 -20.84 -44.45
N SER A 23 36.96 -20.96 -45.25
CA SER A 23 35.77 -20.11 -45.09
C SER A 23 34.98 -20.43 -43.81
N ARG A 24 34.88 -21.70 -43.42
CA ARG A 24 34.23 -22.10 -42.16
C ARG A 24 35.01 -21.64 -40.93
N VAL A 25 36.34 -21.75 -40.95
CA VAL A 25 37.20 -21.26 -39.87
C VAL A 25 37.17 -19.73 -39.79
N ALA A 26 37.19 -19.03 -40.92
CA ALA A 26 37.05 -17.57 -40.95
C ALA A 26 35.70 -17.09 -40.40
N ARG A 27 34.60 -17.80 -40.73
CA ARG A 27 33.26 -17.49 -40.22
C ARG A 27 33.14 -17.75 -38.71
N SER A 28 33.66 -18.88 -38.24
CA SER A 28 33.72 -19.21 -36.81
C SER A 28 34.57 -18.20 -36.00
N LEU A 29 35.69 -17.74 -36.56
CA LEU A 29 36.51 -16.69 -35.95
C LEU A 29 35.81 -15.32 -35.96
N GLN A 30 35.03 -15.00 -37.00
CA GLN A 30 34.21 -13.78 -37.02
C GLN A 30 33.07 -13.82 -35.99
N GLU A 31 32.36 -14.94 -35.89
CA GLU A 31 31.29 -15.13 -34.90
C GLU A 31 31.83 -15.09 -33.46
N SER A 32 33.02 -15.68 -33.24
CA SER A 32 33.71 -15.63 -31.94
C SER A 32 34.17 -14.21 -31.58
N ARG A 33 34.68 -13.45 -32.56
CA ARG A 33 35.04 -12.02 -32.38
C ARG A 33 33.82 -11.14 -32.12
N TRP A 34 32.69 -11.44 -32.76
CA TRP A 34 31.44 -10.72 -32.55
C TRP A 34 30.85 -11.04 -31.16
N GLY A 35 30.91 -12.30 -30.72
CA GLY A 35 30.56 -12.72 -29.37
C GLY A 35 31.40 -12.04 -28.29
N LEU A 36 32.73 -12.01 -28.46
CA LEU A 36 33.66 -11.33 -27.54
C LEU A 36 33.42 -9.82 -27.48
N ARG A 37 33.17 -9.15 -28.61
CA ARG A 37 32.81 -7.71 -28.62
C ARG A 37 31.48 -7.45 -27.91
N ASN A 38 30.48 -8.29 -28.11
CA ASN A 38 29.20 -8.13 -27.41
C ASN A 38 29.32 -8.41 -25.91
N GLN A 39 30.17 -9.35 -25.51
CA GLN A 39 30.46 -9.60 -24.10
C GLN A 39 31.20 -8.42 -23.46
N GLN A 40 32.18 -7.83 -24.16
CA GLN A 40 32.86 -6.60 -23.72
C GLN A 40 31.92 -5.40 -23.64
N HIS A 41 31.01 -5.23 -24.60
CA HIS A 41 29.98 -4.17 -24.55
C HIS A 41 28.99 -4.38 -23.41
N ARG A 42 28.58 -5.63 -23.11
CA ARG A 42 27.73 -5.94 -21.95
C ARG A 42 28.45 -5.71 -20.63
N GLN A 43 29.72 -6.08 -20.53
CA GLN A 43 30.54 -5.83 -19.34
C GLN A 43 30.81 -4.33 -19.15
N ALA A 44 31.05 -3.58 -20.22
CA ALA A 44 31.19 -2.12 -20.16
C ALA A 44 29.88 -1.43 -19.78
N ALA A 45 28.74 -1.89 -20.31
CA ALA A 45 27.42 -1.40 -19.92
C ALA A 45 27.08 -1.74 -18.45
N GLN A 46 27.44 -2.93 -17.98
CA GLN A 46 27.27 -3.32 -16.57
C GLN A 46 28.20 -2.51 -15.66
N ALA A 47 29.46 -2.31 -16.03
CA ALA A 47 30.40 -1.47 -15.27
C ALA A 47 29.95 0.01 -15.22
N ALA A 48 29.45 0.55 -16.34
CA ALA A 48 28.89 1.91 -16.38
C ALA A 48 27.60 2.04 -15.56
N THR A 49 26.78 0.97 -15.48
CA THR A 49 25.57 0.93 -14.64
C THR A 49 25.92 0.82 -13.16
N VAL A 50 26.96 0.05 -12.81
CA VAL A 50 27.47 -0.08 -11.43
C VAL A 50 28.15 1.21 -10.96
N GLN A 51 28.92 1.90 -11.82
CA GLN A 51 29.51 3.20 -11.49
C GLN A 51 28.49 4.34 -11.41
N LYS A 52 27.43 4.33 -12.24
CA LYS A 52 26.29 5.24 -12.05
C LYS A 52 25.48 4.91 -10.79
N ALA A 53 25.36 3.64 -10.43
CA ALA A 53 24.69 3.23 -9.19
C ALA A 53 25.52 3.58 -7.95
N SER A 54 26.85 3.43 -7.97
CA SER A 54 27.72 3.78 -6.83
C SER A 54 27.84 5.29 -6.62
N ALA A 55 27.92 6.08 -7.71
CA ALA A 55 27.88 7.54 -7.63
C ALA A 55 26.51 8.08 -7.18
N ALA A 56 25.42 7.36 -7.46
CA ALA A 56 24.10 7.67 -6.92
C ALA A 56 23.94 7.25 -5.46
N VAL A 57 24.70 6.28 -4.93
CA VAL A 57 24.55 5.77 -3.55
C VAL A 57 25.22 6.68 -2.51
N GLU A 58 26.24 7.47 -2.88
CA GLU A 58 26.90 8.39 -1.94
C GLU A 58 26.34 9.82 -1.94
N GLN A 59 25.39 10.13 -2.84
CA GLN A 59 24.69 11.42 -2.88
C GLN A 59 23.16 11.31 -3.02
N SER A 60 22.61 10.09 -3.06
CA SER A 60 21.16 9.93 -2.92
C SER A 60 20.79 10.00 -1.45
N PRO A 61 19.89 10.89 -1.02
CA PRO A 61 19.14 10.63 0.19
C PRO A 61 18.51 9.24 -0.01
N GLY A 62 18.72 8.33 0.95
CA GLY A 62 18.14 6.98 0.91
C GLY A 62 16.66 7.07 0.51
N PRO A 63 16.12 6.03 -0.17
CA PRO A 63 14.87 6.12 -0.93
C PRO A 63 13.82 6.98 -0.21
N GLN A 64 13.65 8.22 -0.66
CA GLN A 64 12.77 9.22 -0.05
C GLN A 64 11.27 8.84 -0.16
N TRP A 65 10.96 7.69 -0.77
CA TRP A 65 9.65 7.06 -0.75
C TRP A 65 9.32 6.45 0.62
N LEU A 66 10.31 6.40 1.53
CA LEU A 66 10.15 6.19 2.96
C LEU A 66 10.34 7.50 3.75
N ALA A 67 9.96 8.66 3.18
CA ALA A 67 9.41 9.71 4.03
C ALA A 67 8.28 9.04 4.84
N PRO A 68 8.20 9.24 6.17
CA PRO A 68 7.40 8.37 6.98
C PRO A 68 5.94 8.53 6.56
N LEU A 69 5.39 7.52 5.89
CA LEU A 69 3.97 7.17 5.97
C LEU A 69 3.67 6.69 7.40
N HIS A 70 4.19 7.37 8.42
CA HIS A 70 3.45 7.52 9.64
C HIS A 70 2.24 8.35 9.24
N PRO A 71 1.00 7.85 9.36
CA PRO A 71 -0.05 8.79 9.60
C PRO A 71 0.29 9.44 10.95
N ALA A 72 0.92 10.61 10.92
CA ALA A 72 0.66 11.60 11.95
C ALA A 72 -0.86 11.60 12.12
N LEU A 73 -1.32 11.36 13.36
CA LEU A 73 -2.74 11.27 13.70
C LEU A 73 -3.52 12.31 12.89
N THR A 74 -4.45 11.86 12.06
CA THR A 74 -5.17 12.79 11.17
C THR A 74 -6.15 13.59 12.04
N SER A 75 -5.90 14.88 12.18
CA SER A 75 -6.79 15.73 12.97
C SER A 75 -8.03 16.12 12.15
N LEU A 76 -9.22 15.90 12.71
CA LEU A 76 -10.47 16.40 12.16
C LEU A 76 -11.11 17.35 13.16
N THR A 77 -11.29 18.60 12.74
CA THR A 77 -11.93 19.61 13.57
C THR A 77 -13.41 19.69 13.24
N GLY A 78 -14.25 19.33 14.21
CA GLY A 78 -15.70 19.29 14.09
C GLY A 78 -16.44 20.08 15.16
N MET A 79 -17.77 20.09 15.08
CA MET A 79 -18.66 20.77 16.02
C MET A 79 -19.59 19.79 16.71
N LEU A 80 -19.76 19.91 18.02
CA LEU A 80 -20.71 19.12 18.79
C LEU A 80 -22.14 19.39 18.30
N ARG A 81 -22.96 18.34 18.22
CA ARG A 81 -24.37 18.46 17.85
C ARG A 81 -25.25 18.09 19.05
N PRO A 82 -25.93 19.07 19.68
CA PRO A 82 -26.78 18.80 20.83
C PRO A 82 -28.05 17.99 20.47
N ASN A 83 -28.49 17.98 19.21
CA ASN A 83 -29.74 17.34 18.79
C ASN A 83 -29.57 16.24 17.73
N ARG A 84 -30.25 15.10 17.94
CA ARG A 84 -30.39 13.98 16.98
C ARG A 84 -31.28 14.30 15.77
N ALA A 85 -32.02 15.41 15.79
CA ALA A 85 -33.13 15.70 14.88
C ALA A 85 -32.73 15.80 13.39
N SER A 86 -33.63 15.32 12.52
CA SER A 86 -33.44 15.20 11.06
C SER A 86 -33.32 16.55 10.34
N SER A 87 -33.93 17.61 10.87
CA SER A 87 -33.94 18.96 10.26
C SER A 87 -32.53 19.58 10.17
N ALA A 88 -31.68 19.35 11.17
CA ALA A 88 -30.27 19.77 11.13
C ALA A 88 -29.43 18.95 10.15
N ARG A 89 -29.84 17.72 9.80
CA ARG A 89 -29.18 16.95 8.72
C ARG A 89 -29.47 17.56 7.34
N SER A 90 -30.64 18.17 7.15
CA SER A 90 -31.00 18.82 5.89
C SER A 90 -30.23 20.13 5.67
N ARG A 91 -30.11 20.99 6.70
CA ARG A 91 -29.34 22.26 6.60
C ARG A 91 -27.84 22.03 6.34
N ASN A 92 -27.20 21.07 7.03
CA ASN A 92 -25.78 20.79 6.81
C ASN A 92 -25.50 20.16 5.43
N ARG A 93 -26.47 19.48 4.82
CA ARG A 93 -26.33 19.00 3.44
C ARG A 93 -26.25 20.14 2.42
N HIS A 94 -26.84 21.30 2.71
CA HIS A 94 -26.82 22.45 1.80
C HIS A 94 -25.46 23.15 1.81
N SER A 95 -24.72 23.15 2.93
CA SER A 95 -23.38 23.76 2.95
C SER A 95 -22.32 22.92 2.25
N LYS A 96 -22.57 21.62 1.97
CA LYS A 96 -21.64 20.66 1.34
C LYS A 96 -20.25 20.52 2.00
N THR A 97 -19.94 21.28 3.05
CA THR A 97 -18.64 21.31 3.70
C THR A 97 -18.56 20.41 4.93
N MET A 98 -19.68 20.14 5.59
CA MET A 98 -19.74 19.37 6.84
C MET A 98 -20.78 18.25 6.75
N ILE A 99 -20.48 17.08 7.33
CA ILE A 99 -21.39 15.94 7.39
C ILE A 99 -21.69 15.53 8.83
N PRO A 100 -22.87 14.95 9.11
CA PRO A 100 -23.16 14.36 10.41
C PRO A 100 -22.18 13.22 10.71
N ALA A 101 -21.76 13.15 11.97
CA ALA A 101 -20.96 12.07 12.49
C ALA A 101 -21.42 11.63 13.88
N VAL A 102 -21.07 10.41 14.24
CA VAL A 102 -21.27 9.84 15.58
C VAL A 102 -19.97 9.21 16.06
N ILE A 103 -19.60 9.47 17.31
CA ILE A 103 -18.53 8.75 18.01
C ILE A 103 -19.21 7.77 18.97
N GLN A 104 -19.02 6.48 18.69
CA GLN A 104 -19.45 5.42 19.59
C GLN A 104 -18.43 5.24 20.69
N ARG A 105 -18.89 5.21 21.95
CA ARG A 105 -18.03 5.07 23.13
C ARG A 105 -18.34 3.77 23.86
N TYR A 106 -17.33 3.17 24.45
CA TYR A 106 -17.51 1.95 25.22
C TYR A 106 -18.19 2.26 26.56
N GLN A 107 -19.34 1.64 26.83
CA GLN A 107 -20.11 1.80 28.07
C GLN A 107 -20.48 3.26 28.40
N GLN A 108 -20.45 4.16 27.42
CA GLN A 108 -20.80 5.57 27.57
C GLN A 108 -21.76 5.98 26.44
N PRO A 109 -22.55 7.05 26.62
CA PRO A 109 -23.44 7.56 25.58
C PRO A 109 -22.68 7.96 24.31
N ASP A 110 -23.24 7.68 23.14
CA ASP A 110 -22.70 8.15 21.86
C ASP A 110 -22.64 9.68 21.79
N ILE A 111 -21.62 10.21 21.12
CA ILE A 111 -21.45 11.66 20.87
C ILE A 111 -21.85 11.95 19.43
N TYR A 112 -22.71 12.93 19.23
CA TYR A 112 -23.12 13.39 17.89
C TYR A 112 -22.40 14.68 17.56
N LEU A 113 -21.89 14.78 16.33
CA LEU A 113 -21.12 15.95 15.89
C LEU A 113 -21.23 16.15 14.37
N SER A 114 -20.68 17.25 13.87
CA SER A 114 -20.47 17.52 12.45
C SER A 114 -18.97 17.53 12.17
N VAL A 115 -18.51 16.79 11.16
CA VAL A 115 -17.10 16.76 10.70
C VAL A 115 -16.98 17.32 9.28
N PRO A 116 -15.79 17.82 8.90
CA PRO A 116 -15.54 18.27 7.53
C PRO A 116 -15.64 17.10 6.54
N LEU A 117 -16.28 17.37 5.41
CA LEU A 117 -16.45 16.42 4.31
C LEU A 117 -15.12 16.12 3.63
N GLU A 118 -14.34 17.17 3.36
CA GLU A 118 -13.17 17.12 2.47
C GLU A 118 -12.11 16.10 2.87
N PRO A 119 -11.66 16.01 4.15
CA PRO A 119 -10.70 14.99 4.55
C PRO A 119 -11.22 13.56 4.34
N LEU A 120 -12.51 13.34 4.63
CA LEU A 120 -13.15 12.03 4.48
C LEU A 120 -13.37 11.67 3.01
N TYR A 121 -13.61 12.67 2.16
CA TYR A 121 -13.67 12.51 0.72
C TYR A 121 -12.29 12.14 0.15
N ALA A 122 -11.22 12.81 0.58
CA ALA A 122 -9.85 12.47 0.19
C ALA A 122 -9.48 11.04 0.61
N ASP A 123 -9.84 10.65 1.82
CA ASP A 123 -9.72 9.29 2.34
C ASP A 123 -10.42 8.22 1.48
N LEU A 124 -11.60 8.54 0.95
CA LEU A 124 -12.37 7.68 0.06
C LEU A 124 -11.75 7.61 -1.35
N HIS A 125 -11.48 8.76 -1.97
CA HIS A 125 -11.22 8.87 -3.41
C HIS A 125 -9.75 9.00 -3.78
N VAL A 126 -8.92 9.60 -2.91
CA VAL A 126 -7.49 9.83 -3.16
C VAL A 126 -6.67 8.71 -2.55
N TYR A 127 -6.93 8.39 -1.28
CA TYR A 127 -6.15 7.36 -0.56
C TYR A 127 -6.72 5.95 -0.71
N HIS A 128 -7.91 5.81 -1.31
CA HIS A 128 -8.59 4.53 -1.56
C HIS A 128 -8.71 3.65 -0.31
N ARG A 129 -8.95 4.25 0.86
CA ARG A 129 -8.97 3.57 2.17
C ARG A 129 -10.28 2.82 2.47
N CYS A 130 -11.08 2.53 1.45
CA CYS A 130 -12.39 1.91 1.60
C CYS A 130 -12.39 0.42 1.25
N ALA A 131 -12.90 -0.41 2.16
CA ALA A 131 -13.06 -1.83 1.95
C ALA A 131 -14.55 -2.22 1.89
N ARG A 132 -15.02 -2.44 0.66
CA ARG A 132 -16.27 -3.15 0.33
C ARG A 132 -17.57 -2.40 0.64
N ASN A 133 -18.43 -2.33 -0.37
CA ASN A 133 -19.81 -1.85 -0.28
C ASN A 133 -20.73 -3.01 0.11
N ARG A 134 -21.37 -2.91 1.28
CA ARG A 134 -22.54 -3.74 1.60
C ARG A 134 -23.70 -2.77 1.88
N ARG A 135 -24.75 -2.82 1.07
CA ARG A 135 -25.98 -2.01 1.24
C ARG A 135 -25.72 -0.50 1.38
N ASN A 136 -24.93 0.11 0.48
CA ASN A 136 -24.57 1.54 0.48
C ASN A 136 -23.80 2.01 1.73
N SER A 137 -23.22 1.07 2.49
CA SER A 137 -22.26 1.35 3.55
C SER A 137 -20.91 0.77 3.14
N LEU A 138 -19.88 1.61 3.12
CA LEU A 138 -18.51 1.15 2.99
C LEU A 138 -17.97 0.83 4.39
N THR A 139 -17.40 -0.36 4.55
CA THR A 139 -16.57 -0.62 5.74
C THR A 139 -15.24 0.07 5.50
N PHE A 140 -14.87 1.01 6.37
CA PHE A 140 -13.73 1.88 6.13
C PHE A 140 -12.48 1.32 6.82
N CYS A 141 -11.34 1.39 6.13
CA CYS A 141 -10.03 1.07 6.69
C CYS A 141 -9.29 2.38 6.99
N GLY A 142 -9.72 3.08 8.04
CA GLY A 142 -9.26 4.43 8.30
C GLY A 142 -8.00 4.53 9.15
N PRO A 143 -7.27 5.65 9.04
CA PRO A 143 -6.27 5.98 10.04
C PRO A 143 -6.94 6.19 11.40
N LEU A 144 -6.09 6.28 12.43
CA LEU A 144 -6.49 6.82 13.71
C LEU A 144 -6.62 8.34 13.59
N TYR A 145 -7.78 8.88 13.96
CA TYR A 145 -8.07 10.31 13.93
C TYR A 145 -7.98 10.93 15.31
N ASN A 146 -7.52 12.18 15.37
CA ASN A 146 -7.73 13.09 16.48
C ASN A 146 -8.94 13.97 16.16
N LEU A 147 -10.09 13.65 16.75
CA LEU A 147 -11.31 14.43 16.57
C LEU A 147 -11.32 15.59 17.57
N ILE A 148 -10.97 16.78 17.08
CA ILE A 148 -11.02 18.03 17.84
C ILE A 148 -12.45 18.56 17.72
N VAL A 149 -13.17 18.66 18.83
CA VAL A 149 -14.59 19.02 18.83
C VAL A 149 -14.79 20.31 19.60
N TYR A 150 -15.37 21.30 18.92
CA TYR A 150 -15.79 22.56 19.52
C TYR A 150 -17.31 22.54 19.80
N THR A 151 -17.72 23.21 20.86
CA THR A 151 -19.12 23.36 21.27
C THR A 151 -19.75 24.63 20.70
N ASP A 152 -18.93 25.64 20.41
CA ASP A 152 -19.33 26.93 19.84
C ASP A 152 -18.96 27.05 18.34
N GLU A 153 -19.91 27.52 17.53
CA GLU A 153 -19.74 27.75 16.09
C GLU A 153 -18.76 28.91 15.82
N ALA A 154 -18.73 29.92 16.70
CA ALA A 154 -17.77 31.03 16.57
C ALA A 154 -16.34 30.55 16.81
N ALA A 155 -16.13 29.68 17.79
CA ALA A 155 -14.83 29.05 18.05
C ALA A 155 -14.37 28.19 16.86
N LEU A 156 -15.26 27.35 16.31
CA LEU A 156 -14.93 26.55 15.12
C LEU A 156 -14.55 27.45 13.93
N SER A 157 -15.33 28.49 13.68
CA SER A 157 -15.11 29.43 12.58
C SER A 157 -13.77 30.18 12.74
N ALA A 158 -13.43 30.59 13.97
CA ALA A 158 -12.13 31.21 14.26
C ALA A 158 -10.95 30.27 13.95
N VAL A 159 -11.05 28.99 14.31
CA VAL A 159 -10.02 27.97 14.03
C VAL A 159 -9.88 27.70 12.54
N GLN A 160 -11.00 27.61 11.82
CA GLN A 160 -11.00 27.45 10.36
C GLN A 160 -10.34 28.65 9.66
N ASN A 161 -10.45 29.84 10.25
CA ASN A 161 -9.78 31.06 9.80
C ASN A 161 -8.33 31.22 10.32
N GLY A 162 -7.77 30.17 10.95
CA GLY A 162 -6.37 30.15 11.40
C GLY A 162 -6.11 30.76 12.78
N SER A 163 -7.15 31.12 13.54
CA SER A 163 -6.98 31.62 14.92
C SER A 163 -6.76 30.46 15.90
N ALA A 164 -5.86 30.65 16.86
CA ALA A 164 -5.69 29.71 17.96
C ALA A 164 -6.87 29.84 18.93
N GLN A 165 -7.64 28.76 19.10
CA GLN A 165 -8.69 28.65 20.12
C GLN A 165 -8.37 27.48 21.06
N PRO A 166 -8.76 27.56 22.35
CA PRO A 166 -8.63 26.44 23.26
C PRO A 166 -9.51 25.27 22.79
N ILE A 167 -8.98 24.05 22.85
CA ILE A 167 -9.71 22.85 22.45
C ILE A 167 -10.72 22.48 23.54
N ASP A 168 -12.02 22.47 23.23
CA ASP A 168 -13.05 22.03 24.17
C ASP A 168 -12.91 20.52 24.47
N HIS A 169 -12.87 19.71 23.41
CA HIS A 169 -12.73 18.26 23.52
C HIS A 169 -11.84 17.68 22.42
N CYS A 170 -11.08 16.63 22.77
CA CYS A 170 -10.31 15.84 21.81
C CYS A 170 -10.58 14.36 22.03
N TYR A 171 -10.99 13.65 20.97
CA TYR A 171 -11.24 12.21 21.00
C TYR A 171 -10.33 11.51 20.02
N ARG A 172 -9.62 10.47 20.46
CA ARG A 172 -8.90 9.59 19.53
C ARG A 172 -9.88 8.54 19.03
N ALA A 173 -10.10 8.47 17.73
CA ALA A 173 -11.14 7.61 17.19
C ALA A 173 -10.75 6.99 15.84
N VAL A 174 -11.27 5.79 15.57
CA VAL A 174 -11.12 5.12 14.27
C VAL A 174 -12.41 5.28 13.49
N LEU A 175 -12.29 5.65 12.21
CA LEU A 175 -13.44 5.66 11.31
C LEU A 175 -13.87 4.23 11.01
N ARG A 176 -15.04 3.85 11.53
CA ARG A 176 -15.62 2.50 11.43
C ARG A 176 -16.51 2.36 10.20
N GLN A 177 -17.29 3.40 9.93
CA GLN A 177 -18.34 3.37 8.91
C GLN A 177 -18.40 4.69 8.18
N LEU A 178 -18.48 4.63 6.85
CA LEU A 178 -18.78 5.79 6.02
C LEU A 178 -20.02 5.47 5.19
N GLN A 179 -21.07 6.26 5.37
CA GLN A 179 -22.27 6.17 4.53
C GLN A 179 -22.06 7.11 3.33
N ILE A 180 -22.35 6.60 2.15
CA ILE A 180 -22.11 7.31 0.89
C ILE A 180 -23.45 7.53 0.18
N ASP A 181 -23.60 8.72 -0.41
CA ASP A 181 -24.65 8.99 -1.37
C ASP A 181 -24.40 8.16 -2.64
N PRO A 182 -25.26 7.19 -2.99
CA PRO A 182 -25.04 6.33 -4.15
C PRO A 182 -25.08 7.08 -5.49
N VAL A 183 -25.66 8.29 -5.54
CA VAL A 183 -25.76 9.09 -6.77
C VAL A 183 -24.53 9.94 -6.96
N ASN A 184 -24.17 10.72 -5.92
CA ASN A 184 -23.06 11.68 -6.00
C ASN A 184 -21.71 11.10 -5.56
N MET A 185 -21.71 9.88 -5.01
CA MET A 185 -20.51 9.23 -4.45
C MET A 185 -19.81 10.07 -3.37
N LEU A 186 -20.58 10.88 -2.65
CA LEU A 186 -20.11 11.74 -1.56
C LEU A 186 -20.38 11.10 -0.19
N PRO A 187 -19.46 11.21 0.78
CA PRO A 187 -19.76 10.90 2.16
C PRO A 187 -20.96 11.72 2.66
N ILE A 188 -21.93 11.07 3.31
CA ILE A 188 -23.11 11.72 3.89
C ILE A 188 -23.25 11.51 5.39
N HIS A 189 -22.49 10.55 5.95
CA HIS A 189 -22.41 10.31 7.38
C HIS A 189 -21.15 9.54 7.73
N ALA A 190 -20.50 9.89 8.85
CA ALA A 190 -19.33 9.17 9.37
C ALA A 190 -19.60 8.56 10.76
N GLY A 191 -19.31 7.29 10.92
CA GLY A 191 -19.37 6.58 12.21
C GLY A 191 -17.98 6.28 12.71
N PHE A 192 -17.63 6.83 13.85
CA PHE A 192 -16.36 6.64 14.53
C PHE A 192 -16.53 5.73 15.74
N TYR A 193 -15.46 5.00 16.07
CA TYR A 193 -15.33 4.31 17.34
C TYR A 193 -14.25 5.01 18.16
N ALA A 194 -14.58 5.47 19.36
CA ALA A 194 -13.58 6.06 20.24
C ALA A 194 -12.60 4.99 20.70
N VAL A 195 -11.32 5.26 20.46
CA VAL A 195 -10.22 4.48 21.02
C VAL A 195 -9.91 5.02 22.40
N ASP A 196 -9.83 6.35 22.54
CA ASP A 196 -9.59 7.08 23.79
C ASP A 196 -10.69 8.12 24.02
N VAL A 197 -11.36 7.98 25.17
CA VAL A 197 -12.26 9.01 25.70
C VAL A 197 -11.68 9.41 27.04
N SER A 198 -11.01 10.57 27.10
CA SER A 198 -10.61 11.18 28.37
C SER A 198 -9.87 10.21 29.32
N GLY A 199 -8.98 9.37 28.78
CA GLY A 199 -8.15 8.43 29.56
C GLY A 199 -8.77 7.06 29.84
N VAL A 200 -10.03 6.81 29.46
CA VAL A 200 -10.65 5.48 29.53
C VAL A 200 -10.57 4.82 28.15
N LEU A 201 -9.40 4.28 27.85
CA LEU A 201 -9.17 3.47 26.66
C LEU A 201 -9.96 2.16 26.75
N HIS A 202 -10.45 1.63 25.61
CA HIS A 202 -11.13 0.33 25.61
C HIS A 202 -10.20 -0.73 26.23
N PRO A 203 -10.59 -1.40 27.32
CA PRO A 203 -9.65 -2.16 28.16
C PRO A 203 -8.98 -3.34 27.45
N ARG A 204 -9.51 -3.74 26.30
CA ARG A 204 -9.01 -4.89 25.53
C ARG A 204 -8.29 -4.50 24.25
N GLY A 205 -8.38 -3.26 23.75
CA GLY A 205 -8.07 -2.92 22.36
C GLY A 205 -9.33 -2.88 21.48
N PHE A 206 -9.20 -2.66 20.17
CA PHE A 206 -10.34 -2.44 19.28
C PHE A 206 -10.25 -3.30 18.00
N ARG A 207 -11.41 -3.56 17.39
CA ARG A 207 -11.47 -4.20 16.08
C ARG A 207 -11.48 -3.15 14.99
N MET A 208 -10.64 -3.33 13.98
CA MET A 208 -10.65 -2.49 12.78
C MET A 208 -10.41 -3.33 11.54
N ARG A 209 -10.72 -2.78 10.38
CA ARG A 209 -10.38 -3.41 9.10
C ARG A 209 -9.12 -2.77 8.54
N LEU A 210 -8.14 -3.59 8.15
CA LEU A 210 -6.91 -3.13 7.52
C LEU A 210 -6.79 -3.65 6.08
N PRO A 211 -6.30 -2.83 5.13
CA PRO A 211 -5.98 -3.31 3.80
C PRO A 211 -4.85 -4.33 3.85
N VAL A 212 -4.83 -5.30 2.94
CA VAL A 212 -3.75 -6.30 2.85
C VAL A 212 -3.00 -6.14 1.55
N ARG A 213 -1.75 -5.70 1.54
CA ARG A 213 -1.01 -5.48 0.29
C ARG A 213 -0.02 -6.61 0.01
N PRO A 214 0.02 -7.15 -1.22
CA PRO A 214 1.11 -8.02 -1.63
C PRO A 214 2.43 -7.22 -1.63
N THR A 215 3.48 -7.80 -1.06
CA THR A 215 4.85 -7.26 -1.04
C THR A 215 5.80 -8.18 -1.79
N ASP A 216 7.00 -7.68 -2.10
CA ASP A 216 8.08 -8.46 -2.71
C ASP A 216 7.71 -9.01 -4.10
N LEU A 217 6.98 -8.22 -4.87
CA LEU A 217 6.50 -8.58 -6.22
C LEU A 217 7.67 -8.82 -7.18
N GLU A 218 8.74 -8.04 -7.03
CA GLU A 218 9.99 -8.12 -7.75
C GLU A 218 10.77 -9.42 -7.49
N GLU A 219 10.54 -10.07 -6.35
CA GLU A 219 11.16 -11.36 -5.99
C GLU A 219 10.34 -12.57 -6.45
N CYS A 220 9.16 -12.35 -7.02
CA CYS A 220 8.30 -13.40 -7.55
C CYS A 220 8.65 -13.67 -9.03
N THR A 221 9.56 -14.62 -9.29
CA THR A 221 10.01 -14.97 -10.64
C THR A 221 8.86 -15.38 -11.56
N ASP A 222 7.88 -16.10 -11.01
CA ASP A 222 6.74 -16.64 -11.76
C ASP A 222 5.71 -15.56 -12.15
N LEU A 223 5.85 -14.33 -11.62
CA LEU A 223 5.02 -13.19 -12.01
C LEU A 223 5.18 -12.86 -13.50
N GLN A 224 6.33 -13.18 -14.11
CA GLN A 224 6.54 -13.01 -15.56
C GLN A 224 5.62 -13.92 -16.40
N LEU A 225 5.18 -15.05 -15.84
CA LEU A 225 4.33 -16.05 -16.49
C LEU A 225 2.86 -15.97 -16.04
N GLY A 226 2.56 -15.05 -15.13
CA GLY A 226 1.30 -15.03 -14.38
C GLY A 226 0.86 -13.65 -13.93
N PHE A 227 -0.08 -13.64 -13.00
CA PHE A 227 -0.54 -12.43 -12.31
C PHE A 227 -1.04 -12.78 -10.90
N VAL A 228 -0.85 -11.89 -9.94
CA VAL A 228 -1.41 -12.04 -8.60
C VAL A 228 -2.89 -11.70 -8.65
N ASN A 229 -3.72 -12.71 -8.40
CA ASN A 229 -5.15 -12.53 -8.18
C ASN A 229 -5.40 -12.23 -6.71
N TRP A 230 -5.73 -10.98 -6.42
CA TRP A 230 -5.97 -10.48 -5.08
C TRP A 230 -7.45 -10.60 -4.70
N ILE A 231 -7.78 -11.65 -3.94
CA ILE A 231 -9.15 -12.08 -3.64
C ILE A 231 -9.73 -11.28 -2.46
N VAL A 232 -8.95 -11.12 -1.38
CA VAL A 232 -9.36 -10.39 -0.18
C VAL A 232 -8.48 -9.16 0.00
N ARG A 233 -9.06 -7.98 -0.20
CA ARG A 233 -8.34 -6.70 -0.17
C ARG A 233 -8.13 -6.09 1.20
N ALA A 234 -8.94 -6.51 2.17
CA ALA A 234 -8.86 -6.03 3.53
C ALA A 234 -9.44 -7.06 4.48
N ILE A 235 -8.93 -7.09 5.70
CA ILE A 235 -9.30 -8.07 6.72
C ILE A 235 -9.55 -7.39 8.05
N ASP A 236 -10.43 -8.00 8.84
CA ASP A 236 -10.69 -7.54 10.20
C ASP A 236 -9.55 -8.00 11.12
N VAL A 237 -9.00 -7.06 11.88
CA VAL A 237 -7.97 -7.30 12.88
C VAL A 237 -8.41 -6.79 14.23
N PHE A 238 -7.75 -7.30 15.25
CA PHE A 238 -7.75 -6.76 16.59
C PHE A 238 -6.46 -6.01 16.83
N VAL A 239 -6.56 -4.75 17.25
CA VAL A 239 -5.44 -3.88 17.56
C VAL A 239 -5.45 -3.62 19.05
N GLU A 240 -4.33 -3.90 19.70
CA GLU A 240 -4.13 -3.61 21.10
C GLU A 240 -4.20 -2.11 21.38
N ARG A 241 -4.55 -1.79 22.62
CA ARG A 241 -4.90 -0.44 23.08
C ARG A 241 -3.91 0.64 22.67
N ASP A 242 -2.62 0.37 22.86
CA ASP A 242 -1.56 1.36 22.71
C ASP A 242 -0.81 1.23 21.36
N VAL A 243 -1.32 0.38 20.46
CA VAL A 243 -0.72 0.15 19.15
C VAL A 243 -1.32 1.09 18.11
N ILE A 244 -0.45 1.78 17.39
CA ILE A 244 -0.85 2.55 16.21
C ILE A 244 -0.97 1.57 15.05
N PRO A 245 -2.16 1.39 14.46
CA PRO A 245 -2.32 0.46 13.35
C PRO A 245 -1.55 0.93 12.12
N PRO A 246 -0.90 0.02 11.38
CA PRO A 246 -0.24 0.37 10.13
C PRO A 246 -1.29 0.72 9.06
N PRO A 247 -0.89 1.45 8.00
CA PRO A 247 -1.80 1.76 6.90
C PRO A 247 -2.27 0.52 6.11
N PHE A 248 -1.51 -0.57 6.17
CA PHE A 248 -1.85 -1.86 5.57
C PHE A 248 -1.08 -3.00 6.26
N LEU A 249 -1.53 -4.23 6.05
CA LEU A 249 -0.83 -5.46 6.41
C LEU A 249 -0.13 -6.03 5.18
N ALA A 250 1.09 -6.51 5.35
CA ALA A 250 1.88 -7.09 4.27
C ALA A 250 1.61 -8.59 4.14
N ILE A 251 1.57 -9.07 2.90
CA ILE A 251 1.58 -10.50 2.59
C ILE A 251 2.64 -10.74 1.50
N SER A 252 3.67 -11.50 1.85
CA SER A 252 4.79 -11.70 0.92
C SER A 252 4.39 -12.62 -0.22
N VAL A 253 4.66 -12.17 -1.45
CA VAL A 253 4.56 -12.99 -2.65
C VAL A 253 5.94 -13.46 -3.15
N ALA A 254 7.00 -13.19 -2.38
CA ALA A 254 8.34 -13.64 -2.70
C ALA A 254 8.34 -15.16 -2.94
N ARG A 255 8.97 -15.58 -4.04
CA ARG A 255 9.13 -16.99 -4.43
C ARG A 255 7.83 -17.79 -4.55
N MET A 256 6.67 -17.14 -4.67
CA MET A 256 5.43 -17.83 -4.97
C MET A 256 5.51 -18.50 -6.34
N GLN A 257 5.06 -19.75 -6.41
CA GLN A 257 4.95 -20.52 -7.65
C GLN A 257 3.58 -20.31 -8.32
N LEU A 258 3.49 -20.58 -9.62
CA LEU A 258 2.21 -20.58 -10.34
C LEU A 258 1.18 -21.49 -9.64
N GLU A 259 -0.05 -20.99 -9.56
CA GLU A 259 -1.19 -21.62 -8.88
C GLU A 259 -1.10 -21.69 -7.34
N GLU A 260 0.01 -21.24 -6.75
CA GLU A 260 0.18 -21.15 -5.30
C GLU A 260 -0.80 -20.13 -4.68
N ARG A 261 -1.20 -20.42 -3.45
CA ARG A 261 -2.19 -19.69 -2.68
C ARG A 261 -1.59 -19.17 -1.39
N ARG A 262 -1.95 -17.95 -1.01
CA ARG A 262 -1.67 -17.38 0.30
C ARG A 262 -2.96 -17.17 1.08
N TYR A 263 -2.94 -17.56 2.33
CA TYR A 263 -4.07 -17.53 3.26
C TYR A 263 -3.86 -16.45 4.33
N GLY A 264 -4.88 -16.21 5.16
CA GLY A 264 -4.82 -15.20 6.22
C GLY A 264 -3.64 -15.41 7.17
N ARG A 265 -3.31 -16.66 7.49
CA ARG A 265 -2.14 -17.01 8.33
C ARG A 265 -0.79 -16.57 7.75
N ASP A 266 -0.71 -16.32 6.44
CA ASP A 266 0.54 -15.90 5.78
C ASP A 266 0.75 -14.38 5.86
N ILE A 267 -0.16 -13.66 6.53
CA ILE A 267 -0.10 -12.21 6.70
C ILE A 267 0.84 -11.86 7.86
N CYS A 268 1.82 -11.01 7.56
CA CYS A 268 2.74 -10.46 8.55
C CYS A 268 2.02 -9.45 9.44
N CYS A 269 1.62 -9.87 10.64
CA CYS A 269 1.00 -9.00 11.63
C CYS A 269 2.07 -8.33 12.52
N PRO A 270 2.08 -6.99 12.65
CA PRO A 270 2.95 -6.31 13.60
C PRO A 270 2.62 -6.66 15.06
N PRO A 271 3.56 -6.46 16.01
CA PRO A 271 3.32 -6.64 17.43
C PRO A 271 2.07 -5.92 17.92
N GLY A 272 1.25 -6.62 18.72
CA GLY A 272 -0.02 -6.12 19.25
C GLY A 272 -1.14 -5.94 18.23
N ILE A 273 -0.98 -6.47 17.02
CA ILE A 273 -2.06 -6.64 16.03
C ILE A 273 -2.25 -8.13 15.78
N ARG A 274 -3.50 -8.57 15.83
CA ARG A 274 -3.87 -9.98 15.62
C ARG A 274 -5.01 -10.09 14.63
N LEU A 275 -5.02 -11.14 13.82
CA LEU A 275 -6.14 -11.44 12.93
C LEU A 275 -7.41 -11.69 13.74
N ALA A 276 -8.56 -11.24 13.25
CA ALA A 276 -9.82 -11.64 13.86
C ALA A 276 -10.05 -13.15 13.67
N HIS A 277 -10.76 -13.75 14.62
CA HIS A 277 -11.01 -15.20 14.64
C HIS A 277 -11.64 -15.70 13.33
N GLY A 278 -11.10 -16.79 12.79
CA GLY A 278 -11.58 -17.43 11.55
C GLY A 278 -11.03 -16.85 10.24
N ILE A 279 -10.14 -15.86 10.29
CA ILE A 279 -9.52 -15.28 9.07
C ILE A 279 -8.30 -16.07 8.60
N GLU A 280 -7.67 -16.86 9.47
CA GLU A 280 -6.41 -17.55 9.19
C GLU A 280 -6.46 -18.48 7.96
N ASP A 281 -7.58 -19.17 7.75
CA ASP A 281 -7.79 -20.07 6.60
C ASP A 281 -8.45 -19.39 5.39
N LEU A 282 -8.72 -18.09 5.46
CA LEU A 282 -9.31 -17.35 4.36
C LEU A 282 -8.28 -17.21 3.23
N LEU A 283 -8.64 -17.62 2.01
CA LEU A 283 -7.81 -17.42 0.82
C LEU A 283 -7.69 -15.91 0.51
N ILE A 284 -6.49 -15.35 0.61
CA ILE A 284 -6.24 -13.91 0.46
C ILE A 284 -5.85 -13.57 -0.97
N LEU A 285 -4.89 -14.32 -1.52
CA LEU A 285 -4.43 -14.14 -2.89
C LEU A 285 -3.94 -15.45 -3.49
N LYS A 286 -3.85 -15.48 -4.82
CA LYS A 286 -3.37 -16.62 -5.59
C LYS A 286 -2.56 -16.13 -6.77
N LEU A 287 -1.45 -16.77 -7.09
CA LEU A 287 -0.73 -16.52 -8.34
C LEU A 287 -1.37 -17.37 -9.45
N ASN A 288 -1.92 -16.73 -10.49
CA ASN A 288 -2.56 -17.43 -11.61
C ASN A 288 -1.66 -17.39 -12.84
N ARG A 289 -1.73 -18.42 -13.68
CA ARG A 289 -1.09 -18.40 -15.00
C ARG A 289 -1.77 -17.40 -15.95
N SER A 290 -0.98 -16.72 -16.79
CA SER A 290 -1.51 -15.83 -17.83
C SER A 290 -2.14 -16.64 -18.97
N ALA A 291 -3.32 -16.23 -19.45
CA ALA A 291 -3.99 -16.91 -20.56
C ALA A 291 -3.20 -16.83 -21.89
N ARG A 292 -2.31 -15.83 -22.03
CA ARG A 292 -1.52 -15.60 -23.26
C ARG A 292 -0.46 -16.66 -23.53
N THR A 293 -0.09 -17.48 -22.54
CA THR A 293 0.93 -18.53 -22.74
C THR A 293 0.35 -19.84 -23.26
N ARG A 294 -0.96 -19.93 -23.56
CA ARG A 294 -1.61 -21.18 -24.02
C ARG A 294 -1.55 -21.41 -25.54
N SER A 295 -1.17 -20.42 -26.35
CA SER A 295 -1.27 -20.52 -27.83
C SER A 295 0.01 -21.01 -28.53
N GLY A 296 0.88 -21.75 -27.84
CA GLY A 296 2.20 -22.13 -28.36
C GLY A 296 2.59 -23.59 -28.12
N SER A 297 1.61 -24.50 -28.14
CA SER A 297 1.82 -25.95 -28.10
C SER A 297 1.18 -26.62 -29.31
#